data_AF-A0A352JSX1-F1
#
_entry.id   AF-A0A352JSX1-F1
#
_cell.length_a   1.000
_cell.length_b   1.000
_cell.length_c   1.000
_cell.angle_alpha   90.00
_cell.angle_beta   90.00
_cell.angle_gamma   90.00
#
_symmetry.space_group_name_H-M   'P 1'
#
loop_
_entity.id
_entity.type
_entity.pdbx_description
1 polymer ?
#
loop_
_entity_poly.entity_id
_entity_poly.type
_entity_poly.pdbx_seq_one_letter_code
_entity_poly.pdbx_strand_id
1 'polypeptide(L)'
;MDDMKKVVLDYVKREYLEEDDDRVLTESTPLISGGIVDSFSMVSLKRFLERKYNISIPDADASPEAFDSVNKIVDLVNRFVKA
;
A
#
# COMPACT_ATOMS: atom_id res chain seq x y z
N MET A 1 -7.11 -2.16 12.94
CA MET A 1 -7.34 -2.02 11.48
C MET A 1 -7.01 -0.61 11.04
N ASP A 2 -7.48 0.40 11.77
CA ASP A 2 -7.16 1.82 11.52
C ASP A 2 -5.66 2.13 11.52
N ASP A 3 -4.89 1.54 12.45
CA ASP A 3 -3.43 1.75 12.54
C ASP A 3 -2.67 1.27 11.30
N MET A 4 -3.05 0.14 10.72
CA MET A 4 -2.40 -0.38 9.52
C MET A 4 -2.68 0.51 8.32
N LYS A 5 -3.92 1.00 8.19
CA LYS A 5 -4.28 1.94 7.12
C LYS A 5 -3.48 3.24 7.25
N LYS A 6 -3.36 3.79 8.47
CA LYS A 6 -2.54 4.98 8.73
C LYS A 6 -1.07 4.75 8.37
N VAL A 7 -0.50 3.61 8.75
CA VAL A 7 0.89 3.25 8.39
C VAL A 7 1.10 3.23 6.88
N VAL A 8 0.18 2.62 6.13
CA VAL A 8 0.30 2.53 4.67
C VAL A 8 0.09 3.90 4.03
N LEU A 9 -0.91 4.66 4.48
CA LEU A 9 -1.16 6.04 4.02
C LEU A 9 0.07 6.93 4.25
N ASP A 10 0.67 6.87 5.45
CA ASP A 10 1.83 7.67 5.81
C ASP A 10 3.05 7.32 4.94
N TYR A 11 3.30 6.02 4.75
CA TYR A 11 4.35 5.56 3.86
C TYR A 11 4.13 6.04 2.42
N VAL A 12 2.91 5.88 1.89
CA VAL A 12 2.57 6.28 0.52
C VAL A 12 2.70 7.79 0.35
N LYS A 13 2.20 8.59 1.32
CA LYS A 13 2.36 10.04 1.30
C LYS A 13 3.83 10.44 1.31
N ARG A 14 4.61 9.87 2.21
CA ARG A 14 6.01 10.24 2.38
C ARG A 14 6.88 9.85 1.18
N GLU A 15 6.64 8.69 0.59
CA GLU A 15 7.49 8.17 -0.48
C GLU A 15 7.04 8.61 -1.88
N TYR A 16 5.76 8.95 -2.07
CA TYR A 16 5.17 9.16 -3.40
C TYR A 16 4.38 10.45 -3.58
N LEU A 17 4.09 11.20 -2.50
CA LEU A 17 3.50 12.54 -2.61
C LEU A 17 4.54 13.58 -2.21
N GLU A 18 4.61 14.67 -2.97
CA GLU A 18 5.47 15.81 -2.65
C GLU A 18 4.82 16.66 -1.54
N GLU A 19 5.61 17.44 -0.80
CA GLU A 19 5.13 18.26 0.32
C GLU A 19 4.09 19.33 -0.11
N ASP A 20 4.07 19.69 -1.39
CA ASP A 20 3.12 20.66 -1.98
C ASP A 20 1.93 19.98 -2.69
N ASP A 21 1.81 18.64 -2.58
CA ASP A 21 0.72 17.90 -3.24
C ASP A 21 -0.57 17.94 -2.39
N ASP A 22 -1.49 18.83 -2.75
CA ASP A 22 -2.81 19.02 -2.10
C ASP A 22 -3.77 17.83 -2.29
N ARG A 23 -3.37 16.73 -2.94
CA ARG A 23 -4.26 15.58 -3.14
C ARG A 23 -4.58 14.92 -1.80
N VAL A 24 -5.88 14.89 -1.49
CA VAL A 24 -6.39 14.18 -0.32
C VAL A 24 -6.28 12.66 -0.55
N LEU A 25 -5.18 12.08 -0.06
CA LEU A 25 -5.00 10.64 -0.04
C LEU A 25 -5.88 10.02 1.06
N THR A 26 -6.86 9.22 0.64
CA THR A 26 -7.76 8.46 1.52
C THR A 26 -7.54 6.96 1.36
N GLU A 27 -8.14 6.17 2.24
CA GLU A 27 -8.01 4.73 2.21
C GLU A 27 -8.58 4.05 0.95
N SER A 28 -9.49 4.74 0.25
CA SER A 28 -10.13 4.29 -0.98
C SER A 28 -9.58 4.98 -2.23
N THR A 29 -8.59 5.86 -2.07
CA THR A 29 -7.98 6.57 -3.21
C THR A 29 -7.21 5.56 -4.08
N PRO A 30 -7.41 5.57 -5.41
CA PRO A 30 -6.67 4.73 -6.33
C PRO A 30 -5.21 5.18 -6.40
N LEU A 31 -4.29 4.32 -5.95
CA LEU A 31 -2.86 4.57 -5.90
C LEU A 31 -2.18 4.27 -7.23
N ILE A 32 -2.43 3.08 -7.80
CA ILE A 32 -1.80 2.66 -9.06
C ILE A 32 -2.56 3.29 -10.23
N SER A 33 -3.87 3.07 -10.27
CA SER A 33 -4.74 3.60 -11.33
C SER A 33 -4.83 5.13 -11.30
N GLY A 34 -4.61 5.74 -10.13
CA GLY A 34 -4.53 7.20 -9.97
C GLY A 34 -3.15 7.79 -10.28
N GLY A 35 -2.16 6.95 -10.64
CA GLY A 35 -0.81 7.39 -11.01
C GLY A 35 0.01 7.94 -9.84
N ILE A 36 -0.31 7.59 -8.59
CA ILE A 36 0.47 7.95 -7.40
C ILE A 36 1.60 6.94 -7.19
N VAL A 37 1.34 5.67 -7.50
CA VAL A 37 2.31 4.58 -7.32
C VAL A 37 2.53 3.90 -8.67
N ASP A 38 3.80 3.82 -9.09
CA ASP A 38 4.20 3.06 -10.28
C ASP A 38 4.42 1.57 -9.97
N SER A 39 4.45 0.75 -11.03
CA SER A 39 4.73 -0.69 -10.95
C SER A 39 6.05 -1.03 -10.21
N PHE A 40 7.07 -0.18 -10.33
CA PHE A 40 8.33 -0.36 -9.58
C PHE A 40 8.17 -0.03 -8.10
N SER A 41 7.48 1.06 -7.80
CA SER A 41 7.19 1.51 -6.43
C SER A 41 6.33 0.50 -5.67
N MET A 42 5.44 -0.22 -6.36
CA MET A 42 4.65 -1.32 -5.79
C MET A 42 5.54 -2.40 -5.18
N VAL A 43 6.69 -2.74 -5.80
CA VAL A 43 7.63 -3.74 -5.26
C VAL A 43 8.26 -3.26 -3.96
N SER A 44 8.59 -1.96 -3.86
CA SER A 44 9.10 -1.36 -2.63
C SER A 44 8.05 -1.37 -1.52
N LEU A 45 6.81 -1.01 -1.84
CA LEU A 45 5.68 -1.04 -0.91
C LEU A 45 5.40 -2.47 -0.43
N LYS A 46 5.39 -3.46 -1.33
CA LYS A 46 5.27 -4.88 -0.98
C LYS A 46 6.35 -5.29 0.03
N ARG A 47 7.63 -5.02 -0.28
CA ARG A 47 8.75 -5.36 0.61
C ARG A 47 8.69 -4.64 1.96
N PHE A 48 8.22 -3.40 1.98
CA PHE A 48 8.00 -2.66 3.22
C PHE A 48 6.99 -3.37 4.12
N LEU A 49 5.85 -3.79 3.57
CA LEU A 49 4.80 -4.51 4.32
C LEU A 49 5.29 -5.87 4.82
N GLU A 50 5.98 -6.63 3.97
CA GLU A 50 6.58 -7.92 4.33
C GLU A 50 7.52 -7.79 5.53
N ARG A 51 8.43 -6.80 5.49
CA ARG A 51 9.36 -6.54 6.60
C ARG A 51 8.65 -6.00 7.84
N LYS A 52 7.69 -5.10 7.68
CA LYS A 52 7.02 -4.43 8.80
C LYS A 52 6.14 -5.39 9.60
N TYR A 53 5.46 -6.30 8.91
CA TYR A 53 4.54 -7.26 9.54
C TYR A 53 5.10 -8.68 9.62
N ASN A 54 6.35 -8.89 9.18
CA ASN A 54 7.02 -10.19 9.14
C ASN A 54 6.19 -11.26 8.40
N ILE A 55 5.67 -10.89 7.23
CA ILE A 55 4.89 -11.75 6.33
C ILE A 55 5.60 -11.93 4.99
N SER A 56 5.13 -12.89 4.20
CA SER A 56 5.57 -13.11 2.81
C SER A 56 4.36 -13.05 1.90
N ILE A 57 4.35 -12.09 0.96
CA ILE A 57 3.26 -11.91 0.00
C ILE A 57 3.70 -12.56 -1.33
N PRO A 58 3.03 -13.60 -1.83
CA PRO A 58 3.33 -14.17 -3.13
C PRO A 58 3.17 -13.14 -4.25
N ASP A 59 4.03 -13.18 -5.27
CA ASP A 59 3.91 -12.27 -6.42
C ASP A 59 2.59 -12.44 -7.18
N ALA A 60 1.99 -13.63 -7.13
CA ALA A 60 0.67 -13.90 -7.69
C ALA A 60 -0.46 -13.14 -6.98
N ASP A 61 -0.33 -12.89 -5.67
CA ASP A 61 -1.29 -12.08 -4.90
C ASP A 61 -0.93 -10.58 -4.94
N ALA A 62 0.32 -10.22 -5.26
CA ALA A 62 0.79 -8.84 -5.36
C ALA A 62 0.48 -8.20 -6.71
N SER A 63 -0.80 -8.14 -7.07
CA SER A 63 -1.26 -7.52 -8.31
C SER A 63 -1.46 -6.00 -8.17
N PRO A 64 -1.41 -5.23 -9.28
CA PRO A 64 -1.75 -3.81 -9.28
C PRO A 64 -3.11 -3.55 -8.66
N GLU A 65 -4.10 -4.43 -8.91
CA GLU A 65 -5.43 -4.31 -8.34
C GLU A 65 -5.45 -4.45 -6.83
N ALA A 66 -4.64 -5.33 -6.25
CA ALA A 66 -4.53 -5.53 -4.80
C ALA A 66 -3.78 -4.37 -4.10
N PHE A 67 -2.90 -3.69 -4.84
CA PHE A 67 -2.15 -2.53 -4.37
C PHE A 67 -2.78 -1.19 -4.78
N ASP A 68 -3.93 -1.22 -5.45
CA ASP A 68 -4.58 -0.02 -5.98
C ASP A 68 -5.19 0.86 -4.89
N SER A 69 -5.44 0.37 -3.68
CA SER A 69 -5.88 1.24 -2.59
C SER A 69 -5.40 0.74 -1.25
N VAL A 70 -5.28 1.65 -0.28
CA VAL A 70 -4.84 1.29 1.07
C VAL A 70 -5.76 0.26 1.70
N ASN A 71 -7.07 0.37 1.49
CA ASN A 71 -8.04 -0.63 1.94
C ASN A 71 -7.69 -2.03 1.42
N LYS A 72 -7.46 -2.18 0.12
CA LYS A 72 -7.10 -3.47 -0.48
C LYS A 72 -5.76 -4.00 0.02
N ILE A 73 -4.76 -3.12 0.18
CA ILE A 73 -3.46 -3.49 0.74
C ILE A 73 -3.60 -4.03 2.16
N VAL A 74 -4.37 -3.35 3.00
CA VAL A 74 -4.62 -3.75 4.39
C VAL A 74 -5.37 -5.09 4.44
N ASP A 75 -6.38 -5.29 3.58
CA ASP A 75 -7.05 -6.59 3.44
C ASP A 75 -6.08 -7.69 3.01
N LEU A 76 -5.22 -7.42 2.03
CA LEU A 76 -4.20 -8.36 1.57
C LEU A 76 -3.26 -8.76 2.71
N VAL A 77 -2.68 -7.78 3.41
CA VAL A 77 -1.76 -8.00 4.54
C VAL A 77 -2.46 -8.77 5.66
N ASN A 78 -3.71 -8.44 5.98
CA ASN A 78 -4.47 -9.15 7.01
C ASN A 78 -4.65 -10.65 6.71
N ARG A 79 -4.72 -11.04 5.42
CA ARG A 79 -4.79 -12.46 5.02
C ARG A 79 -3.54 -13.25 5.43
N PHE A 80 -2.39 -12.60 5.53
CA PHE A 80 -1.12 -13.24 5.88
C PHE A 80 -0.71 -13.03 7.34
N VAL A 81 -1.07 -11.91 7.96
CA VAL A 81 -0.73 -11.61 9.37
C VAL A 81 -1.55 -12.46 10.36
N LYS A 82 -2.78 -12.84 9.99
CA LYS A 82 -3.65 -13.67 10.84
C LYS A 82 -3.49 -15.18 10.61
N ALA A 83 -2.51 -15.60 9.81
CA ALA A 83 -2.22 -16.99 9.50
C ALA A 83 -1.22 -17.60 10.50
#